data_AF-A0A7C8ESC2-F1
#
_entry.id   AF-A0A7C8ESC2-F1
#
_cell.length_a   1.000
_cell.length_b   1.000
_cell.length_c   1.000
_cell.angle_alpha   90.00
_cell.angle_beta   90.00
_cell.angle_gamma   90.00
#
_symmetry.space_group_name_H-M   'P 1'
#
loop_
_entity.id
_entity.type
_entity.pdbx_description
1 polymer ?
#
loop_
_entity_poly.entity_id
_entity_poly.type
_entity_poly.pdbx_seq_one_letter_code
_entity_poly.pdbx_strand_id
1 'polypeptide(L)' 'MRRGFLGGVPVILAAVNAFGAAWYVDKGNDAGPWDGTSWAKAYQTIQEGIDAAEADYLANGGTSEVWVVEGVAAA' A
#
# COMPACT_ATOMS: atom_id res chain seq x y z
N MET A 1 -9.45 -44.63 -33.11
CA MET A 1 -8.10 -44.15 -33.46
C MET A 1 -8.06 -42.64 -33.31
N ARG A 2 -6.90 -42.14 -32.87
CA ARG A 2 -6.67 -40.84 -32.21
C ARG A 2 -6.61 -39.71 -33.23
N ARG A 3 -7.28 -38.58 -32.95
CA ARG A 3 -6.87 -37.26 -33.45
C ARG A 3 -6.97 -36.28 -32.28
N GLY A 4 -5.83 -36.03 -31.65
CA GLY A 4 -5.70 -35.19 -30.46
C GLY A 4 -5.80 -33.71 -30.83
N PHE A 5 -6.62 -32.99 -30.08
CA PHE A 5 -6.66 -31.54 -30.10
C PHE A 5 -5.81 -31.05 -28.93
N LEU A 6 -4.57 -30.62 -29.20
CA LEU A 6 -3.75 -29.92 -28.22
C LEU A 6 -4.00 -28.42 -28.39
N GLY A 7 -5.05 -27.93 -27.73
CA GLY A 7 -5.29 -26.50 -27.57
C GLY A 7 -4.24 -25.93 -26.60
N GLY A 8 -3.24 -25.24 -27.13
CA GLY A 8 -2.30 -24.47 -26.32
C GLY A 8 -3.02 -23.23 -25.78
N VAL A 9 -3.28 -23.19 -24.48
CA VAL A 9 -3.72 -21.96 -23.81
C VAL A 9 -2.52 -21.01 -23.78
N PRO A 10 -2.61 -19.80 -24.37
CA PRO A 10 -1.55 -18.82 -24.23
C PRO A 10 -1.52 -18.38 -22.76
N VAL A 11 -0.41 -18.69 -22.06
CA VAL A 11 -0.12 -18.09 -20.76
C VAL A 11 0.28 -16.64 -21.04
N ILE A 12 -0.69 -15.73 -20.98
CA ILE A 12 -0.42 -14.29 -20.98
C ILE A 12 0.06 -13.95 -19.56
N LEU A 13 1.35 -13.74 -19.41
CA LEU A 13 1.93 -13.17 -18.20
C LEU A 13 1.58 -11.68 -18.16
N ALA A 14 0.43 -11.34 -17.58
CA ALA A 14 0.11 -9.96 -17.28
C ALA A 14 0.97 -9.50 -16.11
N ALA A 15 1.92 -8.60 -16.35
CA ALA A 15 2.57 -7.85 -15.28
C ALA A 15 1.50 -6.93 -14.66
N VAL A 16 0.88 -7.39 -13.57
CA VAL A 16 0.04 -6.52 -12.74
C VAL A 16 0.96 -5.58 -11.98
N ASN A 17 0.85 -4.27 -12.27
CA ASN A 17 1.46 -3.27 -11.41
C ASN A 17 0.71 -3.32 -10.07
N ALA A 18 1.33 -3.92 -9.05
CA ALA A 18 0.88 -3.75 -7.70
C ALA A 18 1.26 -2.33 -7.28
N PHE A 19 0.26 -1.45 -7.16
CA PHE A 19 0.45 -0.21 -6.41
C PHE A 19 0.64 -0.61 -4.95
N GLY A 20 1.76 -0.19 -4.35
CA GLY A 20 2.04 -0.47 -2.95
C GLY A 20 0.98 0.13 -2.03
N ALA A 21 0.84 -0.41 -0.82
CA ALA A 21 -0.03 0.18 0.18
C ALA A 21 0.46 1.60 0.51
N ALA A 22 -0.46 2.57 0.56
CA ALA A 22 -0.16 3.96 0.89
C ALA A 22 -0.67 4.29 2.30
N TRP A 23 0.24 4.78 3.15
CA TRP A 23 -0.03 5.22 4.51
C TRP A 23 0.10 6.73 4.62
N TYR A 24 -0.91 7.40 5.17
CA TYR A 24 -1.02 8.85 5.17
C TYR A 24 -0.64 9.45 6.53
N VAL A 25 0.14 10.54 6.51
CA VAL A 25 0.58 11.29 7.70
C VAL A 25 0.22 12.77 7.54
N ASP A 26 -0.54 13.29 8.49
CA ASP A 26 -0.91 14.70 8.61
C ASP A 26 -0.91 15.09 10.09
N LYS A 27 0.09 15.91 10.47
CA LYS A 27 0.21 16.45 11.83
C LYS A 27 -1.00 17.28 12.26
N GLY A 28 -1.72 17.89 11.32
CA GLY A 28 -2.91 18.70 11.56
C GLY A 28 -4.21 17.89 11.68
N ASN A 29 -4.17 16.56 11.57
CA ASN A 29 -5.34 15.73 11.77
C ASN A 29 -5.69 15.61 13.27
N ASP A 30 -6.28 16.64 13.86
CA ASP A 30 -6.59 16.67 15.30
C ASP A 30 -7.89 15.92 15.67
N ALA A 31 -8.74 15.62 14.67
CA ALA A 31 -10.08 15.07 14.91
C ALA A 31 -10.10 13.54 15.03
N GLY A 32 -9.14 12.86 14.38
CA GLY A 32 -9.13 11.39 14.27
C GLY A 32 -10.35 10.81 13.53
N PRO A 33 -10.45 9.48 13.42
CA PRO A 33 -9.48 8.48 13.87
C PRO A 33 -8.17 8.51 13.08
N TRP A 34 -7.07 8.08 13.70
CA TRP A 34 -5.74 8.02 13.10
C TRP A 34 -5.40 6.58 12.73
N ASP A 35 -5.85 6.14 11.55
CA ASP A 35 -5.57 4.78 11.05
C ASP A 35 -4.70 4.79 9.79
N GLY A 36 -4.30 5.97 9.30
CA GLY A 36 -3.38 6.13 8.18
C GLY A 36 -3.90 5.66 6.83
N THR A 37 -5.16 5.22 6.72
CA THR A 37 -5.70 4.62 5.48
C THR A 37 -6.22 5.64 4.46
N SER A 38 -6.30 6.92 4.86
CA SER A 38 -6.70 8.05 4.00
C SER A 38 -6.26 9.37 4.63
N TRP A 39 -6.24 10.46 3.85
CA TRP A 39 -5.97 11.81 4.39
C TRP A 39 -6.90 12.21 5.55
N ALA A 40 -8.19 11.88 5.46
CA ALA A 40 -9.16 12.17 6.53
C ALA A 40 -8.88 11.39 7.83
N LYS A 41 -8.04 10.36 7.75
CA LYS A 41 -7.69 9.48 8.86
C LYS A 41 -6.18 9.35 9.06
N ALA A 42 -5.41 10.29 8.52
CA ALA A 42 -3.97 10.24 8.53
C ALA A 42 -3.41 10.16 9.97
N TYR A 43 -2.29 9.47 10.13
CA TYR A 43 -1.53 9.50 11.38
C TYR A 43 -0.97 10.90 11.65
N GLN A 44 -0.69 11.21 12.92
CA GLN A 44 -0.17 12.53 13.29
C GLN A 44 1.36 12.61 13.24
N THR A 45 2.03 11.46 13.30
CA THR A 45 3.49 11.37 13.32
C THR A 45 4.01 10.54 12.15
N ILE A 46 5.25 10.82 11.74
CA ILE A 46 5.89 10.02 10.69
C ILE A 46 6.21 8.61 11.17
N GLN A 47 6.51 8.43 12.46
CA GLN A 47 6.82 7.12 13.03
C GLN A 47 5.62 6.17 12.93
N GLU A 48 4.40 6.63 13.23
CA GLU A 48 3.19 5.82 13.05
C GLU A 48 3.00 5.35 11.60
N GLY A 49 3.26 6.23 10.63
CA GLY A 49 3.20 5.87 9.20
C GLY A 49 4.26 4.85 8.80
N ILE A 50 5.49 4.96 9.33
CA ILE A 50 6.58 4.02 9.10
C ILE A 50 6.26 2.66 9.72
N ASP A 51 5.78 2.63 10.96
CA ASP A 51 5.42 1.40 11.67
C ASP A 51 4.30 0.64 10.94
N ALA A 52 3.31 1.37 10.41
CA ALA A 52 2.23 0.78 9.62
C ALA A 52 2.73 0.23 8.28
N ALA A 53 3.61 0.95 7.59
CA ALA A 53 4.24 0.50 6.35
C ALA A 53 5.12 -0.75 6.56
N GLU A 54 5.89 -0.79 7.64
CA GLU A 54 6.69 -1.97 8.01
C GLU A 54 5.79 -3.16 8.34
N ALA A 55 4.75 -2.97 9.14
CA ALA A 55 3.81 -4.02 9.50
C ALA A 55 3.09 -4.60 8.27
N ASP A 56 2.68 -3.76 7.32
CA ASP A 56 2.07 -4.20 6.07
C ASP A 56 3.05 -4.99 5.20
N TYR A 57 4.29 -4.50 5.05
CA TYR A 57 5.34 -5.21 4.32
C TYR A 57 5.61 -6.59 4.92
N LEU A 58 5.70 -6.70 6.25
CA LEU A 58 5.92 -7.97 6.93
C LEU A 58 4.74 -8.94 6.79
N ALA A 59 3.50 -8.42 6.71
CA ALA A 59 2.28 -9.23 6.63
C ALA A 59 1.95 -9.69 5.21
N ASN A 60 2.07 -8.78 4.24
CA ASN A 60 1.56 -8.98 2.87
C ASN A 60 2.68 -9.10 1.83
N GLY A 61 3.91 -8.70 2.17
CA GLY A 61 4.98 -8.49 1.20
C GLY A 61 4.67 -7.34 0.24
N GLY A 62 5.54 -7.11 -0.74
CA GLY A 62 5.34 -6.07 -1.76
C GLY A 62 5.98 -4.72 -1.40
N THR A 63 5.42 -3.63 -1.90
CA THR A 63 5.89 -2.26 -1.63
C THR A 63 4.90 -1.52 -0.74
N SER A 64 5.41 -0.66 0.14
CA SER A 64 4.63 0.24 0.97
C SER A 64 5.21 1.64 0.87
N GLU A 65 4.36 2.64 0.89
CA GLU A 65 4.71 4.05 0.75
C GLU A 65 4.11 4.86 1.90
N VAL A 66 4.86 5.83 2.39
CA VAL A 66 4.38 6.81 3.39
C VAL A 66 4.23 8.16 2.69
N TRP A 67 3.01 8.66 2.67
CA TRP A 67 2.63 9.93 2.05
C TRP A 67 2.38 10.96 3.15
N VAL A 68 3.12 12.08 3.09
CA VAL A 68 3.09 13.13 4.11
C VAL A 68 2.47 14.38 3.50
N VAL A 69 1.54 15.03 4.23
CA VAL A 69 0.97 16.32 3.81
C VAL A 69 2.09 17.36 3.67
N GLU A 70 1.92 18.34 2.80
CA GLU A 70 2.89 19.43 2.70
C GLU A 70 3.06 20.15 4.06
N GLY A 71 4.30 20.48 4.42
CA GLY A 71 4.62 21.09 5.72
C GLY A 71 5.68 20.30 6.50
N VAL A 72 5.79 20.56 7.81
CA VAL A 72 6.73 19.87 8.70
C VAL A 72 6.01 18.77 9.46
N ALA A 73 6.37 17.53 9.19
CA ALA A 73 5.99 16.40 10.04
C ALA A 73 6.86 16.36 11.32
N ALA A 74 6.27 15.95 12.44
CA ALA A 74 7.03 15.64 13.64
C ALA A 74 7.63 14.23 13.52
N ALA A 75 8.86 14.07 14.00
CA ALA A 75 9.54 12.78 14.13
C ALA A 75 8.87 11.91 15.18
#